data_AF-A0A1F9GGU7-F1
#
_entry.id   AF-A0A1F9GGU7-F1
#
_cell.length_a   1.000
_cell.length_b   1.000
_cell.length_c   1.000
_cell.angle_alpha   90.00
_cell.angle_beta   90.00
_cell.angle_gamma   90.00
#
_symmetry.space_group_name_H-M   'P 1'
#
loop_
_entity.id
_entity.type
_entity.pdbx_description
1 polymer ?
#
loop_
_entity_poly.entity_id
_entity_poly.type
_entity_poly.pdbx_seq_one_letter_code
_entity_poly.pdbx_strand_id
1 'polypeptide(L)'
;MTPIPKPIHSICILPWISFDEKYTINGASLIPVRTTQFEDFPAALKMILSSYVDMIGRPIEQCSLLTLEGNDPVWNIKPSDDQQVMKAMALFFLSSFSCNDYFTYGAYVNASAFQPIFQEFQIPLRGLLFRRRRRDGFISSGGWEHGEVKLSVPLECAFLEPKMDEKFLEALRKLKEKESKLSRRISTALSFFRLANTDQAHMSIDAEVILMGAAFEALFDAKGKEQVACRYEEYFKNYKSKIVEDALAVRTEIKWDEENKEKEARERQWQLGRKFIQELHRRRSKYIHGNDVSKKSWGWSPDEHLVMGAFIFPLAVKLLLEKVELYSLTNEDRKACKAIDIILAKTDWKSSWQSSLIRDAFWSSLSKEPLGNVSG
;
A
#
# COMPACT_ATOMS: atom_id res chain seq x y z
N MET A 1 51.06 8.08 -10.78
CA MET A 1 50.10 8.41 -9.71
C MET A 1 48.78 7.77 -10.07
N THR A 2 48.34 6.75 -9.32
CA THR A 2 46.99 6.19 -9.46
C THR A 2 46.01 7.27 -9.00
N PRO A 3 45.06 7.72 -9.83
CA PRO A 3 44.11 8.74 -9.41
C PRO A 3 43.33 8.20 -8.21
N ILE A 4 43.27 8.98 -7.13
CA ILE A 4 42.41 8.69 -5.98
C ILE A 4 40.98 8.64 -6.53
N PRO A 5 40.24 7.52 -6.34
CA PRO A 5 38.86 7.45 -6.80
C PRO A 5 38.08 8.59 -6.14
N LYS A 6 37.40 9.41 -6.95
CA LYS A 6 36.51 10.44 -6.41
C LYS A 6 35.38 9.77 -5.62
N PRO A 7 34.94 10.38 -4.51
CA PRO A 7 33.83 9.83 -3.76
C PRO A 7 32.59 9.74 -4.66
N ILE A 8 31.95 8.59 -4.62
CA ILE A 8 30.65 8.36 -5.25
C ILE A 8 29.61 8.63 -4.16
N HIS A 9 28.65 9.48 -4.48
CA HIS A 9 27.47 9.72 -3.67
C HIS A 9 26.27 9.02 -4.28
N SER A 10 25.26 8.71 -3.47
CA SER A 10 23.97 8.20 -3.97
C SER A 10 22.82 8.99 -3.36
N ILE A 11 21.83 9.33 -4.17
CA ILE A 11 20.57 9.89 -3.67
C ILE A 11 19.42 8.91 -3.91
N CYS A 12 18.44 8.94 -3.02
CA CYS A 12 17.20 8.17 -3.13
C CYS A 12 16.06 9.10 -3.54
N ILE A 13 15.54 8.93 -4.75
CA ILE A 13 14.51 9.78 -5.34
C ILE A 13 13.21 8.98 -5.48
N LEU A 14 12.08 9.63 -5.19
CA LEU A 14 10.74 9.22 -5.61
C LEU A 14 10.28 10.24 -6.66
N PRO A 15 10.58 10.00 -7.95
CA PRO A 15 10.39 11.01 -8.99
C PRO A 15 8.92 11.24 -9.36
N TRP A 16 8.03 10.29 -9.06
CA TRP A 16 6.62 10.34 -9.45
C TRP A 16 5.69 10.84 -8.34
N ILE A 17 6.25 11.13 -7.17
CA ILE A 17 5.52 11.58 -5.99
C ILE A 17 6.14 12.89 -5.51
N SER A 18 5.30 13.91 -5.30
CA SER A 18 5.67 15.08 -4.53
C SER A 18 4.70 15.28 -3.38
N PHE A 19 5.23 15.55 -2.19
CA PHE A 19 4.43 15.89 -1.02
C PHE A 19 4.32 17.41 -0.87
N ASP A 20 3.33 17.84 -0.11
CA ASP A 20 3.16 19.24 0.30
C ASP A 20 4.19 19.66 1.36
N GLU A 21 4.55 18.74 2.24
CA GLU A 21 5.49 18.99 3.33
C GLU A 21 6.46 17.82 3.59
N LYS A 22 7.37 18.03 4.54
CA LYS A 22 8.35 17.03 4.96
C LYS A 22 7.70 16.04 5.93
N TYR A 23 7.84 14.75 5.63
CA TYR A 23 7.40 13.67 6.53
C TYR A 23 8.58 12.85 7.05
N THR A 24 8.55 12.43 8.32
CA THR A 24 9.67 11.72 8.96
C THR A 24 9.21 10.46 9.68
N ILE A 25 9.99 9.37 9.55
CA ILE A 25 9.79 8.13 10.30
C ILE A 25 11.12 7.40 10.54
N ASN A 26 11.41 7.03 11.79
CA ASN A 26 12.57 6.20 12.16
C ASN A 26 13.92 6.73 11.61
N GLY A 27 14.13 8.04 11.71
CA GLY A 27 15.33 8.73 11.19
C GLY A 27 15.38 8.89 9.67
N ALA A 28 14.37 8.44 8.92
CA ALA A 28 14.23 8.72 7.50
C ALA A 28 13.26 9.88 7.27
N SER A 29 13.57 10.79 6.35
CA SER A 29 12.66 11.87 5.96
C SER A 29 12.40 11.85 4.47
N LEU A 30 11.13 12.03 4.08
CA LEU A 30 10.73 12.40 2.73
C LEU A 30 10.62 13.92 2.67
N ILE A 31 11.44 14.53 1.81
CA ILE A 31 11.52 15.98 1.64
C ILE A 31 10.97 16.29 0.24
N PRO A 32 9.92 17.12 0.13
CA PRO A 32 9.44 17.56 -1.15
C PRO A 32 10.44 18.52 -1.78
N VAL A 33 10.62 18.37 -3.08
CA VAL A 33 11.68 19.02 -3.86
C VAL A 33 11.03 19.64 -5.07
N ARG A 34 11.14 20.96 -5.20
CA ARG A 34 10.74 21.70 -6.40
C ARG A 34 11.98 22.28 -7.08
N THR A 35 12.11 22.05 -8.37
CA THR A 35 13.27 22.50 -9.17
C THR A 35 13.52 24.01 -9.09
N THR A 36 12.50 24.82 -8.76
CA THR A 36 12.57 26.28 -8.62
C THR A 36 13.06 26.79 -7.26
N GLN A 37 13.16 25.94 -6.22
CA GLN A 37 13.37 26.35 -4.83
C GLN A 37 14.72 25.94 -4.22
N PHE A 38 15.69 25.47 -5.02
CA PHE A 38 16.97 25.00 -4.47
C PHE A 38 18.02 26.12 -4.38
N GLU A 39 18.43 26.48 -3.16
CA GLU A 39 19.56 27.40 -2.91
C GLU A 39 20.86 26.66 -2.53
N ASP A 40 20.81 25.52 -1.82
CA ASP A 40 22.01 24.83 -1.27
C ASP A 40 22.55 23.66 -2.11
N PHE A 41 21.76 23.10 -3.04
CA PHE A 41 22.13 21.89 -3.81
C PHE A 41 21.72 21.93 -5.31
N PRO A 42 21.80 23.09 -6.02
CA PRO A 42 20.84 23.38 -7.09
C PRO A 42 21.23 22.83 -8.45
N ALA A 43 22.48 23.04 -8.87
CA ALA A 43 22.93 22.67 -10.21
C ALA A 43 22.97 21.14 -10.36
N ALA A 44 23.37 20.44 -9.30
CA ALA A 44 23.54 19.01 -9.37
C ALA A 44 22.20 18.27 -9.41
N LEU A 45 21.29 18.62 -8.51
CA LEU A 45 19.99 17.98 -8.47
C LEU A 45 19.14 18.31 -9.71
N LYS A 46 19.17 19.56 -10.20
CA LYS A 46 18.43 19.93 -11.42
C LYS A 46 18.86 19.09 -12.62
N MET A 47 20.17 18.85 -12.76
CA MET A 47 20.71 18.02 -13.84
C MET A 47 20.42 16.53 -13.62
N ILE A 48 20.34 16.06 -12.37
CA ILE A 48 19.87 14.71 -12.07
C ILE A 48 18.40 14.56 -12.47
N LEU A 49 17.55 15.50 -12.08
CA LEU A 49 16.10 15.45 -12.31
C LEU A 49 15.73 15.59 -13.80
N SER A 50 16.59 16.18 -14.64
CA SER A 50 16.33 16.28 -16.09
C SER A 50 16.27 14.92 -16.81
N SER A 51 16.75 13.84 -16.17
CA SER A 51 16.61 12.47 -16.68
C SER A 51 15.25 11.84 -16.38
N TYR A 52 14.38 12.47 -15.59
CA TYR A 52 13.07 11.94 -15.21
C TYR A 52 11.98 12.73 -15.92
N VAL A 53 11.07 12.04 -16.60
CA VAL A 53 10.06 12.65 -17.48
C VAL A 53 8.66 12.10 -17.22
N ASP A 54 7.65 12.89 -17.55
CA ASP A 54 6.25 12.47 -17.60
C ASP A 54 5.97 11.52 -18.80
N MET A 55 4.70 11.10 -18.95
CA MET A 55 4.29 10.18 -20.03
C MET A 55 4.47 10.73 -21.45
N ILE A 56 4.61 12.05 -21.62
CA ILE A 56 4.80 12.70 -22.92
C ILE A 56 6.24 13.22 -23.10
N GLY A 57 7.14 12.88 -22.18
CA GLY A 57 8.57 13.16 -22.28
C GLY A 57 9.01 14.53 -21.76
N ARG A 58 8.15 15.25 -21.01
CA ARG A 58 8.52 16.52 -20.35
C ARG A 58 9.24 16.23 -19.03
N PRO A 59 10.37 16.90 -18.74
CA PRO A 59 11.04 16.76 -17.44
C PRO A 59 10.11 17.04 -16.27
N ILE A 60 10.24 16.25 -15.19
CA ILE A 60 9.50 16.51 -13.96
C ILE A 60 10.06 17.77 -13.29
N GLU A 61 9.16 18.58 -12.70
CA GLU A 61 9.55 19.81 -12.01
C GLU A 61 9.59 19.65 -10.49
N GLN A 62 9.04 18.55 -9.98
CA GLN A 62 8.94 18.24 -8.57
C GLN A 62 9.05 16.74 -8.30
N CYS A 63 9.56 16.40 -7.13
CA CYS A 63 9.68 15.03 -6.65
C CYS A 63 9.78 15.01 -5.12
N SER A 64 10.06 13.84 -4.56
CA SER A 64 10.43 13.69 -3.15
C SER A 64 11.79 13.03 -3.04
N LEU A 65 12.66 13.56 -2.17
CA LEU A 65 13.93 12.93 -1.82
C LEU A 65 13.80 12.24 -0.47
N LEU A 66 14.35 11.04 -0.36
CA LEU A 66 14.56 10.42 0.94
C LEU A 66 15.95 10.77 1.48
N THR A 67 15.99 11.24 2.72
CA THR A 67 17.21 11.49 3.49
C THR A 67 17.24 10.64 4.75
N LEU A 68 18.43 10.35 5.28
CA LEU A 68 18.61 9.64 6.54
C LEU A 68 19.38 10.50 7.55
N GLU A 69 18.85 10.59 8.76
CA GLU A 69 19.53 11.15 9.91
C GLU A 69 20.80 10.34 10.22
N GLY A 70 21.91 11.03 10.46
CA GLY A 70 23.21 10.42 10.71
C GLY A 70 24.08 10.21 9.46
N ASN A 71 23.52 10.37 8.26
CA ASN A 71 24.34 10.45 7.05
C ASN A 71 24.93 11.87 6.91
N ASP A 72 26.17 11.93 6.42
CA ASP A 72 26.84 13.17 6.07
C ASP A 72 27.32 13.09 4.61
N PRO A 73 26.74 13.87 3.69
CA PRO A 73 25.51 14.67 3.89
C PRO A 73 24.27 13.78 4.04
N VAL A 74 23.19 14.29 4.65
CA VAL A 74 21.97 13.52 4.99
C VAL A 74 21.26 12.88 3.79
N TRP A 75 21.49 13.40 2.59
CA TRP A 75 20.95 12.88 1.34
C TRP A 75 21.81 11.78 0.71
N ASN A 76 23.05 11.58 1.19
CA ASN A 76 23.95 10.57 0.66
C ASN A 76 23.62 9.20 1.25
N ILE A 77 22.93 8.36 0.48
CA ILE A 77 22.47 7.04 0.89
C ILE A 77 23.51 5.97 0.55
N LYS A 78 24.01 5.26 1.55
CA LYS A 78 25.01 4.21 1.35
C LYS A 78 24.34 2.86 1.10
N PRO A 79 25.02 1.89 0.49
CA PRO A 79 24.48 0.53 0.35
C PRO A 79 24.11 -0.17 1.67
N SER A 80 24.79 0.17 2.77
CA SER A 80 24.42 -0.27 4.12
C SER A 80 23.01 0.14 4.53
N ASP A 81 22.48 1.19 3.93
CA ASP A 81 21.27 1.86 4.37
C ASP A 81 20.01 1.33 3.67
N ASP A 82 20.17 0.52 2.61
CA ASP A 82 19.08 0.03 1.76
C ASP A 82 17.94 -0.60 2.56
N GLN A 83 18.27 -1.39 3.59
CA GLN A 83 17.25 -2.03 4.40
C GLN A 83 16.45 -1.01 5.23
N GLN A 84 17.09 0.06 5.72
CA GLN A 84 16.43 1.14 6.46
C GLN A 84 15.54 1.95 5.51
N VAL A 85 16.04 2.30 4.32
CA VAL A 85 15.28 2.99 3.28
C VAL A 85 14.04 2.19 2.89
N MET A 86 14.18 0.91 2.56
CA MET A 86 13.05 0.08 2.13
C MET A 86 11.99 -0.09 3.22
N LYS A 87 12.39 -0.14 4.50
CA LYS A 87 11.46 -0.17 5.64
C LYS A 87 10.73 1.15 5.80
N ALA A 88 11.43 2.28 5.73
CA ALA A 88 10.82 3.60 5.82
C ALA A 88 9.82 3.82 4.66
N MET A 89 10.22 3.51 3.42
CA MET A 89 9.37 3.56 2.24
C MET A 89 8.08 2.73 2.40
N ALA A 90 8.17 1.55 3.01
CA ALA A 90 6.98 0.73 3.24
C ALA A 90 5.99 1.37 4.22
N LEU A 91 6.48 2.12 5.21
CA LEU A 91 5.62 2.80 6.19
C LEU A 91 5.03 4.10 5.63
N PHE A 92 5.81 4.88 4.88
CA PHE A 92 5.30 6.03 4.14
C PHE A 92 4.24 5.60 3.12
N PHE A 93 4.49 4.53 2.38
CA PHE A 93 3.50 3.92 1.50
C PHE A 93 2.24 3.56 2.26
N LEU A 94 2.32 2.82 3.37
CA LEU A 94 1.13 2.40 4.12
C LEU A 94 0.30 3.58 4.62
N SER A 95 0.96 4.62 5.17
CA SER A 95 0.24 5.80 5.65
C SER A 95 -0.44 6.55 4.51
N SER A 96 0.27 6.80 3.40
CA SER A 96 -0.30 7.48 2.23
C SER A 96 -1.39 6.67 1.52
N PHE A 97 -1.18 5.37 1.36
CA PHE A 97 -2.13 4.43 0.77
C PHE A 97 -3.43 4.34 1.59
N SER A 98 -3.36 4.56 2.91
CA SER A 98 -4.55 4.59 3.77
C SER A 98 -5.50 5.76 3.48
N CYS A 99 -5.04 6.75 2.71
CA CYS A 99 -5.81 7.89 2.25
C CYS A 99 -6.41 7.69 0.84
N ASN A 100 -6.25 6.51 0.23
CA ASN A 100 -6.76 6.25 -1.11
C ASN A 100 -8.29 6.31 -1.17
N ASP A 101 -8.77 6.99 -2.22
CA ASP A 101 -10.16 6.95 -2.63
C ASP A 101 -10.34 5.94 -3.76
N TYR A 102 -10.93 4.78 -3.43
CA TYR A 102 -11.29 3.77 -4.43
C TYR A 102 -12.58 4.16 -5.16
N PHE A 103 -12.77 3.57 -6.34
CA PHE A 103 -13.92 3.82 -7.22
C PHE A 103 -13.96 5.25 -7.77
N THR A 104 -12.79 5.82 -8.04
CA THR A 104 -12.65 7.13 -8.68
C THR A 104 -11.90 6.99 -10.02
N TYR A 105 -12.13 7.93 -10.93
CA TYR A 105 -11.33 8.07 -12.16
C TYR A 105 -9.96 8.70 -11.93
N GLY A 106 -9.72 9.19 -10.70
CA GLY A 106 -8.48 9.84 -10.34
C GLY A 106 -7.37 8.82 -10.13
N ALA A 107 -6.13 9.28 -10.28
CA ALA A 107 -5.00 8.48 -9.90
C ALA A 107 -5.00 8.29 -8.37
N TYR A 108 -4.72 7.06 -7.93
CA TYR A 108 -4.56 6.70 -6.52
C TYR A 108 -3.13 6.23 -6.27
N VAL A 109 -2.75 6.15 -5.00
CA VAL A 109 -1.42 5.68 -4.60
C VAL A 109 -1.35 4.18 -4.76
N ASN A 110 -0.34 3.69 -5.46
CA ASN A 110 0.06 2.29 -5.44
C ASN A 110 1.54 2.14 -5.02
N ALA A 111 1.97 0.91 -4.79
CA ALA A 111 3.31 0.63 -4.30
C ALA A 111 4.41 0.96 -5.32
N SER A 112 4.08 0.97 -6.62
CA SER A 112 4.99 1.33 -7.70
C SER A 112 5.38 2.80 -7.65
N ALA A 113 4.47 3.68 -7.26
CA ALA A 113 4.76 5.10 -7.06
C ALA A 113 5.78 5.34 -5.91
N PHE A 114 5.80 4.45 -4.91
CA PHE A 114 6.74 4.45 -3.77
C PHE A 114 8.02 3.64 -4.01
N GLN A 115 8.30 3.24 -5.25
CA GLN A 115 9.54 2.53 -5.58
C GLN A 115 10.72 3.51 -5.57
N PRO A 116 11.68 3.39 -4.63
CA PRO A 116 12.82 4.30 -4.58
C PRO A 116 13.76 4.04 -5.77
N ILE A 117 14.28 5.13 -6.34
CA ILE A 117 15.34 5.10 -7.34
C ILE A 117 16.64 5.60 -6.70
N PHE A 118 17.64 4.73 -6.67
CA PHE A 118 18.99 5.08 -6.21
C PHE A 118 19.84 5.51 -7.39
N GLN A 119 20.20 6.79 -7.40
CA GLN A 119 21.05 7.37 -8.42
C GLN A 119 22.40 7.73 -7.82
N GLU A 120 23.44 7.11 -8.35
CA GLU A 120 24.83 7.35 -7.98
C GLU A 120 25.44 8.40 -8.89
N PHE A 121 26.33 9.23 -8.32
CA PHE A 121 27.02 10.28 -9.04
C PHE A 121 28.31 10.72 -8.34
N GLN A 122 29.16 11.44 -9.05
CA GLN A 122 30.39 12.06 -8.53
C GLN A 122 30.25 13.58 -8.53
N ILE A 123 31.09 14.29 -7.75
CA ILE A 123 31.20 15.75 -7.79
C ILE A 123 32.58 16.15 -8.34
N PRO A 124 32.67 17.06 -9.33
CA PRO A 124 31.56 17.61 -10.14
C PRO A 124 30.84 16.51 -10.92
N LEU A 125 29.56 16.74 -11.24
CA LEU A 125 28.71 15.75 -11.91
C LEU A 125 29.33 15.23 -13.20
N ARG A 126 29.38 13.90 -13.28
CA ARG A 126 29.92 13.17 -14.42
C ARG A 126 29.08 11.93 -14.63
N GLY A 127 28.36 11.94 -15.73
CA GLY A 127 27.52 10.84 -16.15
C GLY A 127 26.48 10.40 -15.11
N LEU A 128 25.74 9.38 -15.50
CA LEU A 128 24.60 8.85 -14.81
C LEU A 128 24.92 7.41 -14.39
N LEU A 129 24.82 7.11 -13.09
CA LEU A 129 24.91 5.75 -12.58
C LEU A 129 23.63 5.40 -11.83
N PHE A 130 23.05 4.26 -12.15
CA PHE A 130 21.91 3.71 -11.43
C PHE A 130 22.34 2.48 -10.65
N ARG A 131 22.00 2.47 -9.36
CA ARG A 131 22.18 1.31 -8.51
C ARG A 131 20.90 0.49 -8.48
N ARG A 132 21.00 -0.79 -8.80
CA ARG A 132 19.85 -1.72 -8.86
C ARG A 132 20.13 -2.97 -8.04
N ARG A 133 19.13 -3.40 -7.28
CA ARG A 133 19.19 -4.64 -6.50
C ARG A 133 19.20 -5.86 -7.44
N ARG A 134 20.03 -6.84 -7.11
CA ARG A 134 20.09 -8.17 -7.71
C ARG A 134 19.82 -9.21 -6.62
N ARG A 135 19.73 -10.49 -7.01
CA ARG A 135 19.55 -11.57 -6.02
C ARG A 135 20.79 -11.74 -5.14
N ASP A 136 21.96 -11.48 -5.71
CA ASP A 136 23.31 -11.63 -5.18
C ASP A 136 23.95 -10.31 -4.73
N GLY A 137 23.17 -9.24 -4.59
CA GLY A 137 23.66 -7.94 -4.13
C GLY A 137 23.07 -6.80 -4.94
N PHE A 138 23.92 -5.99 -5.54
CA PHE A 138 23.54 -4.87 -6.40
C PHE A 138 24.50 -4.73 -7.58
N ILE A 139 24.02 -4.10 -8.64
CA ILE A 139 24.84 -3.68 -9.78
C ILE A 139 24.65 -2.19 -9.99
N SER A 140 25.76 -1.49 -10.21
CA SER A 140 25.75 -0.11 -10.69
C SER A 140 25.94 -0.15 -12.20
N SER A 141 25.03 0.47 -12.93
CA SER A 141 25.08 0.57 -14.39
C SER A 141 25.07 2.04 -14.79
N GLY A 142 25.99 2.44 -15.66
CA GLY A 142 26.18 3.83 -16.03
C GLY A 142 27.03 4.02 -17.27
N GLY A 143 27.43 5.26 -17.53
CA GLY A 143 28.22 5.68 -18.69
C GLY A 143 27.50 6.65 -19.62
N TRP A 144 26.26 7.01 -19.30
CA TRP A 144 25.46 7.99 -20.05
C TRP A 144 25.61 9.38 -19.45
N GLU A 145 25.40 10.42 -20.24
CA GLU A 145 25.26 11.79 -19.76
C GLU A 145 23.86 12.04 -19.18
N HIS A 146 23.74 13.07 -18.34
CA HIS A 146 22.45 13.50 -17.83
C HIS A 146 21.56 14.00 -18.96
N GLY A 147 20.30 13.58 -18.98
CA GLY A 147 19.34 13.91 -20.04
C GLY A 147 19.41 13.02 -21.29
N GLU A 148 20.48 12.23 -21.50
CA GLU A 148 20.52 11.21 -22.56
C GLU A 148 19.58 10.05 -22.26
N VAL A 149 19.54 9.62 -21.00
CA VAL A 149 18.58 8.63 -20.51
C VAL A 149 17.37 9.35 -19.96
N LYS A 150 16.21 9.02 -20.54
CA LYS A 150 14.90 9.45 -20.06
C LYS A 150 14.21 8.29 -19.34
N LEU A 151 13.96 8.45 -18.05
CA LEU A 151 13.15 7.58 -17.24
C LEU A 151 11.74 8.17 -17.20
N SER A 152 10.78 7.51 -17.85
CA SER A 152 9.38 7.91 -17.81
C SER A 152 8.68 7.36 -16.58
N VAL A 153 7.66 8.06 -16.10
CA VAL A 153 6.69 7.52 -15.15
C VAL A 153 6.14 6.16 -15.65
N PRO A 154 6.05 5.12 -14.79
CA PRO A 154 5.42 3.85 -15.15
C PRO A 154 3.95 4.04 -15.54
N LEU A 155 3.41 3.22 -16.44
CA LEU A 155 2.02 3.37 -16.93
C LEU A 155 0.97 3.09 -15.86
N GLU A 156 1.32 2.23 -14.91
CA GLU A 156 0.53 1.93 -13.73
C GLU A 156 0.55 3.06 -12.69
N CYS A 157 1.43 4.05 -12.85
CA CYS A 157 1.53 5.21 -11.98
C CYS A 157 1.00 6.45 -12.70
N ALA A 158 0.55 7.43 -11.92
CA ALA A 158 0.48 8.81 -12.37
C ALA A 158 1.53 9.63 -11.61
N PHE A 159 1.79 10.85 -12.09
CA PHE A 159 2.40 11.85 -11.22
C PHE A 159 1.38 12.20 -10.11
N LEU A 160 1.77 12.03 -8.85
CA LEU A 160 0.87 12.15 -7.70
C LEU A 160 1.34 13.24 -6.73
N GLU A 161 0.37 13.93 -6.15
CA GLU A 161 0.51 14.72 -4.92
C GLU A 161 -0.31 14.05 -3.81
N PRO A 162 0.15 12.91 -3.29
CA PRO A 162 -0.66 12.10 -2.40
C PRO A 162 -0.68 12.69 -0.99
N LYS A 163 -1.77 12.45 -0.28
CA LYS A 163 -1.90 12.78 1.14
C LYS A 163 -1.14 11.79 2.01
N MET A 164 -0.74 12.24 3.19
CA MET A 164 -0.19 11.40 4.25
C MET A 164 -1.15 11.40 5.45
N ASP A 165 -1.50 10.23 5.99
CA ASP A 165 -2.18 10.17 7.29
C ASP A 165 -1.12 10.34 8.39
N GLU A 166 -0.86 11.58 8.78
CA GLU A 166 0.18 11.93 9.77
C GLU A 166 -0.03 11.24 11.12
N LYS A 167 -1.28 11.16 11.60
CA LYS A 167 -1.58 10.50 12.89
C LYS A 167 -1.25 9.03 12.81
N PHE A 168 -1.53 8.40 11.66
CA PHE A 168 -1.22 7.00 11.44
C PHE A 168 0.28 6.77 11.26
N LEU A 169 0.98 7.66 10.53
CA LEU A 169 2.44 7.62 10.37
C LEU A 169 3.15 7.75 11.73
N GLU A 170 2.69 8.67 12.57
CA GLU A 170 3.20 8.89 13.91
C GLU A 170 3.00 7.67 14.83
N ALA A 171 1.85 7.00 14.73
CA ALA A 171 1.60 5.75 15.45
C ALA A 171 2.54 4.63 14.98
N LEU A 172 2.79 4.52 13.67
CA LEU A 172 3.74 3.56 13.09
C LEU A 172 5.19 3.84 13.53
N ARG A 173 5.56 5.12 13.69
CA ARG A 173 6.88 5.52 14.21
C ARG A 173 7.09 5.01 15.64
N LYS A 174 6.13 5.24 16.53
CA LYS A 174 6.17 4.80 17.93
C LYS A 174 6.11 3.28 18.11
N LEU A 175 5.54 2.57 17.13
CA LEU A 175 5.31 1.13 17.22
C LEU A 175 6.57 0.31 17.45
N LYS A 176 7.69 0.67 16.80
CA LYS A 176 8.93 -0.12 16.89
C LYS A 176 9.47 -0.18 18.32
N GLU A 177 9.34 0.92 19.06
CA GLU A 177 9.83 1.07 20.43
C GLU A 177 8.87 0.43 21.43
N LYS A 178 7.55 0.60 21.25
CA LYS A 178 6.54 0.11 22.20
C LYS A 178 6.22 -1.37 22.02
N GLU A 179 6.09 -1.86 20.79
CA GLU A 179 5.54 -3.20 20.49
C GLU A 179 6.29 -3.89 19.34
N SER A 180 7.52 -4.36 19.63
CA SER A 180 8.43 -4.95 18.64
C SER A 180 7.87 -6.18 17.91
N LYS A 181 6.99 -6.98 18.54
CA LYS A 181 6.36 -8.15 17.91
C LYS A 181 5.35 -7.70 16.86
N LEU A 182 4.49 -6.75 17.19
CA LEU A 182 3.51 -6.18 16.26
C LEU A 182 4.20 -5.41 15.12
N SER A 183 5.28 -4.67 15.42
CA SER A 183 6.12 -4.00 14.41
C SER A 183 6.67 -4.97 13.36
N ARG A 184 7.24 -6.10 13.80
CA ARG A 184 7.72 -7.16 12.90
C ARG A 184 6.59 -7.76 12.08
N ARG A 185 5.44 -8.02 12.71
CA ARG A 185 4.27 -8.58 12.05
C ARG A 185 3.75 -7.69 10.92
N ILE A 186 3.59 -6.38 11.19
CA ILE A 186 3.20 -5.39 10.18
C ILE A 186 4.25 -5.28 9.08
N SER A 187 5.54 -5.27 9.42
CA SER A 187 6.62 -5.21 8.43
C SER A 187 6.60 -6.42 7.47
N THR A 188 6.37 -7.63 7.99
CA THR A 188 6.23 -8.84 7.17
C THR A 188 4.99 -8.77 6.29
N ALA A 189 3.84 -8.41 6.87
CA ALA A 189 2.59 -8.26 6.12
C ALA A 189 2.71 -7.24 4.99
N LEU A 190 3.36 -6.09 5.25
CA LEU A 190 3.60 -5.04 4.27
C LEU A 190 4.46 -5.47 3.10
N SER A 191 5.37 -6.43 3.30
CA SER A 191 6.19 -6.94 2.20
C SER A 191 5.34 -7.66 1.15
N PHE A 192 4.30 -8.39 1.57
CA PHE A 192 3.35 -9.01 0.65
C PHE A 192 2.32 -8.01 0.14
N PHE A 193 1.78 -7.17 1.02
CA PHE A 193 0.76 -6.19 0.68
C PHE A 193 1.25 -5.23 -0.41
N ARG A 194 2.48 -4.71 -0.31
CA ARG A 194 3.03 -3.83 -1.34
C ARG A 194 3.13 -4.50 -2.70
N LEU A 195 3.57 -5.76 -2.75
CA LEU A 195 3.67 -6.50 -4.01
C LEU A 195 2.28 -6.78 -4.61
N ALA A 196 1.24 -6.93 -3.79
CA ALA A 196 -0.14 -7.11 -4.24
C ALA A 196 -0.81 -5.83 -4.75
N ASN A 197 -0.19 -4.65 -4.54
CA ASN A 197 -0.76 -3.35 -4.90
C ASN A 197 0.24 -2.56 -5.74
N THR A 198 0.88 -3.20 -6.72
CA THR A 198 1.78 -2.52 -7.68
C THR A 198 1.06 -2.08 -8.95
N ASP A 199 -0.08 -2.70 -9.27
CA ASP A 199 -0.85 -2.53 -10.51
C ASP A 199 -0.03 -2.81 -11.79
N GLN A 200 1.09 -3.53 -11.64
CA GLN A 200 1.99 -3.83 -12.74
C GLN A 200 1.39 -4.86 -13.69
N ALA A 201 1.44 -4.61 -15.00
CA ALA A 201 0.85 -5.48 -16.01
C ALA A 201 1.37 -6.94 -16.02
N HIS A 202 2.57 -7.19 -15.47
CA HIS A 202 3.13 -8.53 -15.36
C HIS A 202 2.76 -9.26 -14.04
N MET A 203 2.12 -8.55 -13.12
CA MET A 203 1.51 -9.15 -11.93
C MET A 203 0.14 -9.69 -12.32
N SER A 204 -0.03 -11.01 -12.26
CA SER A 204 -1.34 -11.60 -12.51
C SER A 204 -2.26 -11.37 -11.31
N ILE A 205 -3.55 -11.22 -11.58
CA ILE A 205 -4.60 -11.13 -10.54
C ILE A 205 -4.48 -12.28 -9.53
N ASP A 206 -4.17 -13.49 -10.00
CA ASP A 206 -3.98 -14.66 -9.14
C ASP A 206 -2.81 -14.46 -8.16
N ALA A 207 -1.68 -13.89 -8.63
CA ALA A 207 -0.53 -13.58 -7.80
C ALA A 207 -0.87 -12.49 -6.77
N GLU A 208 -1.63 -11.46 -7.15
CA GLU A 208 -2.09 -10.41 -6.24
C GLU A 208 -3.00 -10.99 -5.15
N VAL A 209 -3.93 -11.88 -5.50
CA VAL A 209 -4.80 -12.55 -4.53
C VAL A 209 -3.98 -13.41 -3.56
N ILE A 210 -2.96 -14.11 -4.07
CA ILE A 210 -2.04 -14.89 -3.23
C ILE A 210 -1.32 -13.98 -2.23
N LEU A 211 -0.75 -12.88 -2.71
CA LEU A 211 0.03 -11.93 -1.91
C LEU A 211 -0.86 -11.20 -0.90
N MET A 212 -2.05 -10.78 -1.31
CA MET A 212 -3.04 -10.15 -0.42
C MET A 212 -3.48 -11.11 0.69
N GLY A 213 -3.80 -12.36 0.36
CA GLY A 213 -4.12 -13.37 1.37
C GLY A 213 -2.97 -13.65 2.34
N ALA A 214 -1.73 -13.70 1.84
CA ALA A 214 -0.53 -13.85 2.67
C ALA A 214 -0.29 -12.62 3.58
N ALA A 215 -0.61 -11.42 3.10
CA ALA A 215 -0.51 -10.20 3.89
C ALA A 215 -1.43 -10.24 5.11
N PHE A 216 -2.69 -10.65 4.95
CA PHE A 216 -3.62 -10.81 6.08
C PHE A 216 -3.26 -11.95 7.02
N GLU A 217 -2.79 -13.08 6.48
CA GLU A 217 -2.28 -14.20 7.29
C GLU A 217 -1.14 -13.73 8.21
N ALA A 218 -0.17 -13.03 7.64
CA ALA A 218 0.93 -12.43 8.38
C ALA A 218 0.43 -11.37 9.39
N LEU A 219 -0.43 -10.44 8.97
CA LEU A 219 -0.92 -9.34 9.80
C LEU A 219 -1.67 -9.84 11.03
N PHE A 220 -2.46 -10.91 10.89
CA PHE A 220 -3.27 -11.47 11.97
C PHE A 220 -2.56 -12.56 12.79
N ASP A 221 -1.31 -12.92 12.45
CA ASP A 221 -0.57 -14.04 13.08
C ASP A 221 -1.42 -15.32 13.08
N ALA A 222 -2.01 -15.63 11.92
CA ALA A 222 -2.99 -16.69 11.76
C ALA A 222 -2.42 -17.84 10.92
N LYS A 223 -2.86 -19.07 11.21
CA LYS A 223 -2.49 -20.28 10.45
C LYS A 223 -3.75 -20.86 9.83
N GLY A 224 -4.09 -20.42 8.62
CA GLY A 224 -5.23 -20.93 7.85
C GLY A 224 -6.49 -20.06 7.91
N LYS A 225 -7.45 -20.40 7.03
CA LYS A 225 -8.66 -19.61 6.75
C LYS A 225 -9.54 -19.38 7.98
N GLU A 226 -9.72 -20.39 8.84
CA GLU A 226 -10.54 -20.27 10.04
C GLU A 226 -9.92 -19.28 11.04
N GLN A 227 -8.60 -19.35 11.25
CA GLN A 227 -7.91 -18.46 12.17
C GLN A 227 -7.92 -17.02 11.65
N VAL A 228 -7.70 -16.81 10.35
CA VAL A 228 -7.79 -15.48 9.72
C VAL A 228 -9.18 -14.89 9.92
N ALA A 229 -10.24 -15.69 9.71
CA ALA A 229 -11.62 -15.24 9.92
C ALA A 229 -11.92 -14.89 11.39
N CYS A 230 -11.50 -15.73 12.34
CA CYS A 230 -11.68 -15.45 13.77
C CYS A 230 -10.92 -14.19 14.21
N ARG A 231 -9.69 -13.98 13.71
CA ARG A 231 -8.92 -12.78 14.00
C ARG A 231 -9.58 -11.53 13.44
N TYR A 232 -10.10 -11.59 12.21
CA TYR A 232 -10.88 -10.49 11.66
C TYR A 232 -12.04 -10.11 12.57
N GLU A 233 -12.86 -11.08 12.97
CA GLU A 233 -13.97 -10.84 13.90
C GLU A 233 -13.52 -10.23 15.22
N GLU A 234 -12.40 -10.69 15.79
CA GLU A 234 -11.82 -10.16 17.03
C GLU A 234 -11.54 -8.64 16.95
N TYR A 235 -11.07 -8.15 15.79
CA TYR A 235 -10.74 -6.73 15.60
C TYR A 235 -11.92 -5.91 15.08
N PHE A 236 -12.82 -6.50 14.29
CA PHE A 236 -13.92 -5.79 13.63
C PHE A 236 -15.29 -5.97 14.29
N LYS A 237 -15.40 -6.71 15.41
CA LYS A 237 -16.67 -7.04 16.09
C LYS A 237 -17.60 -5.83 16.33
N ASN A 238 -17.04 -4.67 16.66
CA ASN A 238 -17.82 -3.46 16.97
C ASN A 238 -18.33 -2.73 15.73
N TYR A 239 -17.97 -3.21 14.53
CA TYR A 239 -18.30 -2.59 13.25
C TYR A 239 -19.17 -3.48 12.37
N LYS A 240 -19.69 -4.59 12.92
CA LYS A 240 -20.63 -5.48 12.24
C LYS A 240 -21.88 -4.71 11.81
N SER A 241 -22.12 -4.60 10.51
CA SER A 241 -23.30 -3.90 9.95
C SER A 241 -24.19 -4.80 9.08
N LYS A 242 -23.65 -5.86 8.49
CA LYS A 242 -24.41 -6.91 7.79
C LYS A 242 -23.87 -8.30 8.12
N ILE A 243 -24.74 -9.30 8.04
CA ILE A 243 -24.36 -10.72 8.11
C ILE A 243 -24.39 -11.37 6.73
N VAL A 244 -23.84 -12.58 6.65
CA VAL A 244 -23.88 -13.40 5.44
C VAL A 244 -25.31 -13.59 4.95
N GLU A 245 -26.25 -13.94 5.84
CA GLU A 245 -27.66 -14.15 5.49
C GLU A 245 -28.27 -12.95 4.75
N ASP A 246 -27.97 -11.72 5.19
CA ASP A 246 -28.48 -10.49 4.57
C ASP A 246 -28.02 -10.35 3.10
N ALA A 247 -26.84 -10.88 2.78
CA ALA A 247 -26.24 -10.77 1.46
C ALA A 247 -26.64 -11.89 0.51
N LEU A 248 -27.17 -13.02 1.00
CA LEU A 248 -27.44 -14.21 0.16
C LEU A 248 -28.49 -13.96 -0.93
N ALA A 249 -29.42 -13.04 -0.70
CA ALA A 249 -30.42 -12.66 -1.72
C ALA A 249 -29.80 -12.06 -2.99
N VAL A 250 -28.61 -11.44 -2.85
CA VAL A 250 -27.92 -10.75 -3.95
C VAL A 250 -26.63 -11.49 -4.36
N ARG A 251 -25.88 -12.02 -3.38
CA ARG A 251 -24.66 -12.81 -3.56
C ARG A 251 -24.92 -14.29 -3.33
N THR A 252 -25.60 -14.91 -4.29
CA THR A 252 -25.95 -16.34 -4.27
C THR A 252 -24.74 -17.27 -4.39
N GLU A 253 -23.57 -16.75 -4.78
CA GLU A 253 -22.34 -17.51 -4.96
C GLU A 253 -21.50 -17.68 -3.69
N ILE A 254 -21.89 -17.08 -2.56
CA ILE A 254 -21.22 -17.30 -1.27
C ILE A 254 -21.38 -18.77 -0.88
N LYS A 255 -20.26 -19.49 -0.73
CA LYS A 255 -20.27 -20.94 -0.40
C LYS A 255 -19.82 -21.24 1.01
N TRP A 256 -20.40 -22.30 1.56
CA TRP A 256 -20.02 -22.92 2.83
C TRP A 256 -19.65 -24.39 2.61
N ASP A 257 -19.50 -25.10 3.71
CA ASP A 257 -19.22 -26.52 3.77
C ASP A 257 -20.54 -27.29 3.81
N GLU A 258 -21.01 -27.79 2.66
CA GLU A 258 -22.35 -28.41 2.51
C GLU A 258 -22.52 -29.68 3.35
N GLU A 259 -21.42 -30.34 3.73
CA GLU A 259 -21.42 -31.55 4.54
C GLU A 259 -21.67 -31.26 6.03
N ASN A 260 -21.61 -29.98 6.45
CA ASN A 260 -21.75 -29.58 7.85
C ASN A 260 -22.83 -28.51 8.05
N LYS A 261 -24.08 -28.94 8.20
CA LYS A 261 -25.25 -28.07 8.39
C LYS A 261 -25.16 -27.15 9.61
N GLU A 262 -24.57 -27.61 10.71
CA GLU A 262 -24.37 -26.76 11.89
C GLU A 262 -23.37 -25.63 11.63
N LYS A 263 -22.29 -25.94 10.90
CA LYS A 263 -21.31 -24.94 10.47
C LYS A 263 -21.92 -23.96 9.49
N GLU A 264 -22.73 -24.41 8.53
CA GLU A 264 -23.49 -23.54 7.65
C GLU A 264 -24.36 -22.56 8.44
N ALA A 265 -25.20 -23.06 9.36
CA ALA A 265 -26.09 -22.22 10.15
C ALA A 265 -25.32 -21.14 10.93
N ARG A 266 -24.13 -21.48 11.46
CA ARG A 266 -23.24 -20.49 12.09
C ARG A 266 -22.65 -19.49 11.10
N GLU A 267 -22.15 -19.95 9.96
CA GLU A 267 -21.54 -19.09 8.94
C GLU A 267 -22.53 -18.09 8.35
N ARG A 268 -23.81 -18.45 8.22
CA ARG A 268 -24.89 -17.52 7.82
C ARG A 268 -25.05 -16.33 8.77
N GLN A 269 -24.72 -16.50 10.04
CA GLN A 269 -24.80 -15.46 11.07
C GLN A 269 -23.48 -14.66 11.23
N TRP A 270 -22.43 -15.04 10.50
CA TRP A 270 -21.16 -14.33 10.54
C TRP A 270 -21.29 -12.93 9.97
N GLN A 271 -20.49 -12.01 10.51
CA GLN A 271 -20.22 -10.73 9.87
C GLN A 271 -19.75 -10.96 8.42
N LEU A 272 -20.23 -10.15 7.47
CA LEU A 272 -19.91 -10.38 6.06
C LEU A 272 -18.41 -10.26 5.77
N GLY A 273 -17.71 -9.29 6.38
CA GLY A 273 -16.25 -9.15 6.31
C GLY A 273 -15.48 -10.36 6.82
N ARG A 274 -16.00 -11.06 7.83
CA ARG A 274 -15.42 -12.33 8.32
C ARG A 274 -15.52 -13.42 7.26
N LYS A 275 -16.66 -13.51 6.56
CA LYS A 275 -16.83 -14.48 5.48
C LYS A 275 -15.97 -14.15 4.27
N PHE A 276 -15.90 -12.87 3.92
CA PHE A 276 -15.03 -12.36 2.86
C PHE A 276 -13.56 -12.74 3.08
N ILE A 277 -13.00 -12.47 4.27
CA ILE A 277 -11.59 -12.77 4.53
C ILE A 277 -11.30 -14.29 4.56
N GLN A 278 -12.27 -15.09 5.02
CA GLN A 278 -12.20 -16.56 4.93
C GLN A 278 -12.13 -17.01 3.47
N GLU A 279 -12.95 -16.41 2.60
CA GLU A 279 -13.00 -16.72 1.18
C GLU A 279 -11.71 -16.30 0.46
N LEU A 280 -11.18 -15.10 0.75
CA LEU A 280 -9.89 -14.63 0.24
C LEU A 280 -8.77 -15.63 0.53
N HIS A 281 -8.69 -16.10 1.78
CA HIS A 281 -7.68 -17.08 2.18
C HIS A 281 -7.87 -18.43 1.49
N ARG A 282 -9.12 -18.88 1.35
CA ARG A 282 -9.47 -20.11 0.63
C ARG A 282 -9.07 -20.01 -0.85
N ARG A 283 -9.28 -18.86 -1.50
CA ARG A 283 -8.84 -18.60 -2.88
C ARG A 283 -7.32 -18.65 -3.01
N ARG A 284 -6.60 -17.90 -2.18
CA ARG A 284 -5.13 -17.94 -2.11
C ARG A 284 -4.61 -19.37 -2.00
N SER A 285 -5.19 -20.18 -1.11
CA SER A 285 -4.80 -21.58 -0.94
C SER A 285 -5.08 -22.42 -2.19
N LYS A 286 -6.19 -22.17 -2.88
CA LYS A 286 -6.52 -22.88 -4.13
C LYS A 286 -5.54 -22.56 -5.26
N TYR A 287 -5.18 -21.28 -5.44
CA TYR A 287 -4.20 -20.86 -6.44
C TYR A 287 -2.81 -21.47 -6.19
N ILE A 288 -2.32 -21.45 -4.95
CA ILE A 288 -1.00 -22.02 -4.61
C ILE A 288 -0.92 -23.51 -4.90
N HIS A 289 -2.03 -24.23 -4.71
CA HIS A 289 -2.09 -25.67 -4.99
C HIS A 289 -2.44 -25.99 -6.46
N GLY A 290 -2.45 -25.00 -7.36
CA GLY A 290 -2.72 -25.20 -8.78
C GLY A 290 -4.13 -25.71 -9.09
N ASN A 291 -5.09 -25.47 -8.19
CA ASN A 291 -6.47 -25.89 -8.45
C ASN A 291 -7.12 -24.93 -9.46
N ASP A 292 -8.01 -25.47 -10.28
CA ASP A 292 -8.83 -24.68 -11.18
C ASP A 292 -9.86 -23.84 -10.39
N VAL A 293 -9.53 -22.57 -10.16
CA VAL A 293 -10.36 -21.62 -9.41
C VAL A 293 -11.59 -21.19 -10.23
N SER A 294 -11.53 -21.30 -11.57
CA SER A 294 -12.62 -20.92 -12.49
C SER A 294 -13.82 -21.86 -12.43
N LYS A 295 -13.61 -23.12 -12.03
CA LYS A 295 -14.67 -24.13 -11.88
C LYS A 295 -15.52 -23.95 -10.61
N LYS A 296 -15.18 -23.01 -9.73
CA LYS A 296 -15.97 -22.71 -8.53
C LYS A 296 -16.56 -21.31 -8.63
N SER A 297 -17.85 -21.18 -8.36
CA SER A 297 -18.45 -19.90 -7.99
C SER A 297 -17.97 -19.46 -6.61
N TRP A 298 -17.85 -18.16 -6.43
CA TRP A 298 -17.28 -17.50 -5.26
C TRP A 298 -18.13 -16.29 -4.92
N GLY A 299 -18.28 -15.98 -3.64
CA GLY A 299 -19.08 -14.84 -3.21
C GLY A 299 -18.63 -13.53 -3.84
N TRP A 300 -17.32 -13.38 -4.06
CA TRP A 300 -16.72 -12.20 -4.68
C TRP A 300 -15.78 -12.55 -5.83
N SER A 301 -15.76 -11.70 -6.86
CA SER A 301 -14.82 -11.77 -7.98
C SER A 301 -13.38 -11.41 -7.53
N PRO A 302 -12.35 -11.80 -8.30
CA PRO A 302 -10.96 -11.47 -7.94
C PRO A 302 -10.73 -9.97 -7.74
N ASP A 303 -11.27 -9.12 -8.61
CA ASP A 303 -11.15 -7.66 -8.51
C ASP A 303 -11.73 -7.13 -7.19
N GLU A 304 -12.90 -7.64 -6.78
CA GLU A 304 -13.54 -7.27 -5.51
C GLU A 304 -12.69 -7.69 -4.31
N HIS A 305 -12.05 -8.87 -4.38
CA HIS A 305 -11.11 -9.35 -3.36
C HIS A 305 -9.90 -8.43 -3.21
N LEU A 306 -9.35 -7.95 -4.33
CA LEU A 306 -8.19 -7.06 -4.32
C LEU A 306 -8.54 -5.67 -3.79
N VAL A 307 -9.61 -5.06 -4.31
CA VAL A 307 -10.05 -3.72 -3.86
C VAL A 307 -10.41 -3.73 -2.38
N MET A 308 -11.15 -4.73 -1.90
CA MET A 308 -11.47 -4.82 -0.47
C MET A 308 -10.29 -5.21 0.39
N GLY A 309 -9.39 -6.06 -0.10
CA GLY A 309 -8.15 -6.34 0.59
C GLY A 309 -7.34 -5.07 0.81
N ALA A 310 -7.22 -4.25 -0.23
CA ALA A 310 -6.56 -2.95 -0.20
C ALA A 310 -7.24 -1.96 0.76
N PHE A 311 -8.58 -1.91 0.77
CA PHE A 311 -9.35 -1.04 1.67
C PHE A 311 -9.28 -1.48 3.15
N ILE A 312 -9.41 -2.78 3.42
CA ILE A 312 -9.48 -3.33 4.78
C ILE A 312 -8.11 -3.35 5.45
N PHE A 313 -7.02 -3.58 4.71
CA PHE A 313 -5.71 -3.81 5.31
C PHE A 313 -5.20 -2.63 6.15
N PRO A 314 -5.21 -1.36 5.68
CA PRO A 314 -4.83 -0.23 6.52
C PRO A 314 -5.73 -0.07 7.77
N LEU A 315 -7.04 -0.31 7.64
CA LEU A 315 -7.97 -0.27 8.78
C LEU A 315 -7.65 -1.34 9.82
N ALA A 316 -7.30 -2.56 9.37
CA ALA A 316 -6.86 -3.63 10.26
C ALA A 316 -5.57 -3.27 11.00
N VAL A 317 -4.63 -2.59 10.34
CA VAL A 317 -3.41 -2.07 11.01
C VAL A 317 -3.78 -0.98 12.03
N LYS A 318 -4.64 -0.03 11.69
CA LYS A 318 -5.10 1.03 12.61
C LYS A 318 -5.80 0.46 13.86
N LEU A 319 -6.65 -0.56 13.69
CA LEU A 319 -7.28 -1.29 14.80
C LEU A 319 -6.27 -2.02 15.69
N LEU A 320 -5.24 -2.61 15.09
CA LEU A 320 -4.15 -3.23 15.82
C LEU A 320 -3.34 -2.21 16.64
N LEU A 321 -3.11 -1.01 16.09
CA LEU A 321 -2.46 0.09 16.80
C LEU A 321 -3.34 0.66 17.92
N GLU A 322 -4.67 0.72 17.73
CA GLU A 322 -5.61 1.12 18.78
C GLU A 322 -5.55 0.17 19.99
N LYS A 323 -5.49 -1.16 19.74
CA LYS A 323 -5.35 -2.15 20.83
C LYS A 323 -4.08 -2.01 21.68
N VAL A 324 -3.01 -1.42 21.13
CA VAL A 324 -1.77 -1.15 21.87
C VAL A 324 -1.63 0.33 22.23
N GLU A 325 -2.74 1.08 22.16
CA GLU A 325 -2.85 2.49 22.58
C GLU A 325 -1.80 3.39 21.88
N LEU A 326 -1.57 3.14 20.59
CA LEU A 326 -0.68 3.96 19.75
C LEU A 326 -1.47 4.82 18.75
N TYR A 327 -2.72 4.48 18.49
CA TYR A 327 -3.59 5.18 17.56
C TYR A 327 -4.99 5.29 18.16
N SER A 328 -5.66 6.41 17.91
CA SER A 328 -7.08 6.57 18.21
C SER A 328 -7.82 6.68 16.89
N LEU A 329 -8.74 5.74 16.62
CA LEU A 329 -9.49 5.75 15.36
C LEU A 329 -10.27 7.06 15.22
N THR A 330 -10.12 7.68 14.06
CA THR A 330 -10.90 8.85 13.66
C THR A 330 -12.35 8.46 13.39
N ASN A 331 -13.24 9.45 13.26
CA ASN A 331 -14.61 9.18 12.86
C ASN A 331 -14.68 8.56 11.46
N GLU A 332 -13.79 8.98 10.57
CA GLU A 332 -13.63 8.48 9.22
C GLU A 332 -13.20 7.01 9.23
N ASP A 333 -12.24 6.62 10.07
CA ASP A 333 -11.83 5.20 10.21
C ASP A 333 -12.99 4.33 10.70
N ARG A 334 -13.75 4.82 11.70
CA ARG A 334 -14.90 4.08 12.25
C ARG A 334 -16.01 3.93 11.20
N LYS A 335 -16.28 4.97 10.42
CA LYS A 335 -17.22 4.92 9.28
C LYS A 335 -16.73 3.92 8.23
N ALA A 336 -15.45 3.98 7.87
CA ALA A 336 -14.84 3.07 6.91
C ALA A 336 -14.94 1.60 7.37
N CYS A 337 -14.69 1.32 8.65
CA CYS A 337 -14.87 -0.02 9.23
C CYS A 337 -16.33 -0.51 9.12
N LYS A 338 -17.31 0.35 9.44
CA LYS A 338 -18.74 0.00 9.31
C LYS A 338 -19.16 -0.21 7.86
N ALA A 339 -18.56 0.52 6.94
CA ALA A 339 -18.87 0.45 5.52
C ALA A 339 -18.47 -0.91 4.90
N ILE A 340 -17.52 -1.64 5.49
CA ILE A 340 -17.02 -2.90 4.94
C ILE A 340 -18.16 -3.87 4.58
N ASP A 341 -19.04 -4.20 5.53
CA ASP A 341 -20.09 -5.19 5.25
C ASP A 341 -21.15 -4.64 4.28
N ILE A 342 -21.40 -3.33 4.29
CA ILE A 342 -22.35 -2.69 3.36
C ILE A 342 -21.82 -2.76 1.93
N ILE A 343 -20.53 -2.47 1.73
CA ILE A 343 -19.86 -2.53 0.43
C ILE A 343 -19.87 -3.98 -0.07
N LEU A 344 -19.45 -4.93 0.78
CA LEU A 344 -19.39 -6.35 0.45
C LEU A 344 -20.75 -6.95 0.07
N ALA A 345 -21.87 -6.39 0.55
CA ALA A 345 -23.22 -6.87 0.23
C ALA A 345 -23.70 -6.51 -1.19
N LYS A 346 -23.12 -5.47 -1.82
CA LYS A 346 -23.50 -4.99 -3.16
C LYS A 346 -22.82 -5.80 -4.26
N THR A 347 -23.38 -5.89 -5.48
CA THR A 347 -22.81 -6.64 -6.62
C THR A 347 -22.52 -5.79 -7.87
N ASP A 348 -23.01 -4.55 -7.88
CA ASP A 348 -22.99 -3.62 -9.01
C ASP A 348 -21.68 -2.81 -9.09
N TRP A 349 -20.58 -3.40 -8.62
CA TRP A 349 -19.33 -2.67 -8.45
C TRP A 349 -18.86 -2.14 -9.78
N LYS A 350 -18.90 -2.95 -10.85
CA LYS A 350 -18.46 -2.61 -12.23
C LYS A 350 -19.30 -1.52 -12.91
N SER A 351 -20.60 -1.41 -12.63
CA SER A 351 -21.45 -0.32 -13.15
C SER A 351 -21.15 1.02 -12.48
N SER A 352 -20.64 1.03 -11.26
CA SER A 352 -20.28 2.27 -10.54
C SER A 352 -18.98 2.93 -11.02
N TRP A 353 -18.15 2.23 -11.81
CA TRP A 353 -16.89 2.75 -12.38
C TRP A 353 -17.15 3.83 -13.45
N GLN A 354 -18.40 3.94 -13.93
CA GLN A 354 -18.74 4.79 -15.06
C GLN A 354 -19.31 6.18 -14.67
N SER A 355 -19.33 6.55 -13.38
CA SER A 355 -19.89 7.85 -12.97
C SER A 355 -19.37 8.36 -11.62
N SER A 356 -18.75 9.54 -11.62
CA SER A 356 -18.34 10.27 -10.41
C SER A 356 -19.53 10.70 -9.53
N LEU A 357 -20.73 10.82 -10.11
CA LEU A 357 -21.98 11.08 -9.38
C LEU A 357 -22.39 9.87 -8.50
N ILE A 358 -21.97 8.66 -8.88
CA ILE A 358 -22.23 7.44 -8.08
C ILE A 358 -21.29 7.39 -6.87
N ARG A 359 -20.06 7.92 -6.93
CA ARG A 359 -19.15 8.00 -5.77
C ARG A 359 -19.77 8.79 -4.62
N ASP A 360 -20.24 10.01 -4.92
CA ASP A 360 -20.81 10.87 -3.89
C ASP A 360 -22.12 10.27 -3.38
N ALA A 361 -22.93 9.64 -4.23
CA ALA A 361 -24.11 8.89 -3.79
C ALA A 361 -23.76 7.62 -2.98
N PHE A 362 -22.67 6.93 -3.30
CA PHE A 362 -22.23 5.71 -2.63
C PHE A 362 -21.65 6.02 -1.25
N TRP A 363 -20.66 6.91 -1.15
CA TRP A 363 -20.11 7.32 0.13
C TRP A 363 -21.08 8.19 0.94
N SER A 364 -21.93 9.00 0.29
CA SER A 364 -23.00 9.72 1.01
C SER A 364 -24.18 8.83 1.40
N SER A 365 -24.46 7.73 0.70
CA SER A 365 -25.45 6.75 1.18
C SER A 365 -24.92 6.00 2.40
N LEU A 366 -23.61 5.70 2.43
CA LEU A 366 -22.93 5.16 3.61
C LEU A 366 -22.90 6.14 4.80
N SER A 367 -22.94 7.46 4.55
CA SER A 367 -23.01 8.47 5.61
C SER A 367 -24.44 8.81 6.07
N LYS A 368 -25.47 8.47 5.27
CA LYS A 368 -26.89 8.69 5.55
C LYS A 368 -27.58 7.53 6.25
N GLU A 369 -27.02 6.32 6.23
CA GLU A 369 -27.52 5.26 7.12
C GLU A 369 -27.31 5.72 8.57
N PRO A 370 -28.36 5.74 9.42
CA PRO A 370 -28.24 6.23 10.78
C PRO A 370 -27.15 5.43 11.49
N LEU A 371 -26.14 6.15 12.00
CA LEU A 371 -25.12 5.60 12.88
C LEU A 371 -25.85 5.07 14.11
N GLY A 372 -26.28 3.81 14.08
CA GLY A 372 -26.86 3.12 15.22
C GLY A 372 -25.95 3.37 16.42
N ASN A 373 -26.55 3.86 17.51
CA ASN A 373 -25.84 4.35 18.70
C ASN A 373 -24.71 3.40 19.08
N VAL A 374 -23.47 3.86 18.90
CA VAL A 374 -22.30 3.18 19.45
C VAL A 374 -22.23 3.65 20.89
N SER A 375 -22.82 2.91 21.81
CA SER A 375 -22.49 3.02 23.23
C SER A 375 -21.01 2.63 23.36
N GLY A 376 -20.20 3.62 23.78
CA GLY A 376 -18.75 3.48 24.00
C GLY A 376 -18.39 2.52 25.11
#